data_AF-V4YGR4-F1
#
_entry.id   AF-V4YGR4-F1
#
_cell.length_a   1.000
_cell.length_b   1.000
_cell.length_c   1.000
_cell.angle_alpha   90.00
_cell.angle_beta   90.00
_cell.angle_gamma   90.00
#
_symmetry.space_group_name_H-M   'P 1'
#
loop_
_entity.id
_entity.type
_entity.pdbx_description
1 polymer ?
#
loop_
_entity_poly.entity_id
_entity_poly.type
_entity_poly.pdbx_seq_one_letter_code
_entity_poly.pdbx_strand_id
1 'polypeptide(L)' 'MSIAQVEQDVFTLLSNERRRGVVRALQELEPPVDLGDLAEWIAARENEKTVPELTSEERRRVYSALQQRHLDHLEEADI' A
#
# COMPACT_ATOMS: atom_id res chain seq x y z
N MET A 1 8.36 -20.54 14.31
CA MET A 1 7.10 -20.53 13.53
C MET A 1 7.12 -21.70 12.56
N SER A 2 5.98 -22.35 12.33
CA SER A 2 5.84 -23.34 11.25
C SER A 2 5.67 -22.64 9.89
N ILE A 3 6.03 -23.30 8.80
CA ILE A 3 5.81 -22.78 7.42
C ILE A 3 4.34 -22.42 7.20
N ALA A 4 3.42 -23.27 7.69
CA ALA A 4 1.99 -23.02 7.59
C ALA A 4 1.53 -21.75 8.35
N GLN A 5 2.16 -21.40 9.47
CA GLN A 5 1.86 -20.15 10.17
C GLN A 5 2.36 -18.94 9.39
N VAL A 6 3.57 -19.00 8.83
CA VAL A 6 4.11 -17.92 7.99
C VAL A 6 3.23 -17.67 6.75
N GLU A 7 2.73 -18.73 6.10
CA GLU A 7 1.81 -18.59 4.96
C GLU A 7 0.49 -17.91 5.35
N GLN A 8 -0.08 -18.27 6.50
CA GLN A 8 -1.32 -17.65 7.01
C GLN A 8 -1.11 -16.19 7.41
N ASP A 9 0.03 -15.85 8.01
CA ASP A 9 0.37 -14.49 8.42
C ASP A 9 0.56 -13.58 7.21
N VAL A 10 1.30 -14.04 6.19
CA VAL A 10 1.47 -13.32 4.92
C VAL A 10 0.14 -13.17 4.20
N PHE A 11 -0.70 -14.21 4.16
CA PHE A 11 -2.04 -14.12 3.55
C PHE A 11 -2.93 -13.09 4.27
N THR A 12 -2.91 -13.09 5.59
CA THR A 12 -3.65 -12.13 6.43
C THR A 12 -3.14 -10.71 6.20
N LEU A 13 -1.83 -10.51 6.11
CA LEU A 13 -1.22 -9.23 5.81
C LEU A 13 -1.64 -8.75 4.41
N LEU A 14 -1.42 -9.55 3.37
CA LEU A 14 -1.73 -9.17 1.99
C LEU A 14 -3.23 -9.26 1.63
N SER A 15 -4.11 -9.63 2.56
CA SER A 15 -5.56 -9.60 2.36
C SER A 15 -6.10 -8.18 2.12
N ASN A 16 -5.40 -7.15 2.58
CA ASN A 16 -5.80 -5.77 2.39
C ASN A 16 -5.28 -5.19 1.07
N GLU A 17 -6.17 -4.57 0.31
CA GLU A 17 -5.87 -4.01 -1.01
C GLU A 17 -4.79 -2.95 -1.00
N ARG A 18 -4.77 -2.08 0.02
CA ARG A 18 -3.74 -1.04 0.15
C ARG A 18 -2.36 -1.62 0.42
N ARG A 19 -2.25 -2.66 1.24
CA ARG A 19 -0.97 -3.36 1.48
C ARG A 19 -0.46 -4.03 0.21
N ARG A 20 -1.34 -4.65 -0.59
CA ARG A 20 -0.97 -5.15 -1.92
C ARG A 20 -0.58 -4.00 -2.86
N GLY A 21 -1.28 -2.87 -2.78
CA GLY A 21 -0.97 -1.66 -3.51
C GLY A 21 0.45 -1.17 -3.24
N VAL A 22 0.87 -1.15 -1.97
CA VAL A 22 2.24 -0.77 -1.59
C VAL A 22 3.26 -1.69 -2.23
N VAL A 23 3.10 -3.01 -2.06
CA VAL A 23 4.03 -4.00 -2.64
C VAL A 23 4.13 -3.85 -4.16
N ARG A 24 3.00 -3.69 -4.85
CA ARG A 24 3.00 -3.49 -6.31
C ARG A 24 3.64 -2.17 -6.73
N ALA A 25 3.37 -1.09 -6.01
CA ALA A 25 3.98 0.20 -6.30
C ALA A 25 5.51 0.15 -6.17
N LEU A 26 6.04 -0.52 -5.13
CA LEU A 26 7.49 -0.71 -4.96
C LEU A 26 8.13 -1.62 -6.02
N GLN A 27 7.33 -2.46 -6.69
CA GLN A 27 7.78 -3.27 -7.83
C GLN A 27 7.70 -2.53 -9.18
N GLU A 28 6.74 -1.60 -9.32
CA GLU A 28 6.47 -0.88 -10.58
C GLU A 28 7.15 0.50 -10.64
N LEU A 29 7.45 1.13 -9.50
CA LEU A 29 8.05 2.46 -9.40
C LEU A 29 9.54 2.38 -9.06
N GLU A 30 10.34 3.31 -9.57
CA GLU A 30 11.75 3.42 -9.21
C GLU A 30 11.91 3.98 -7.80
N PRO A 31 12.65 3.30 -6.90
CA PRO A 31 12.94 3.81 -5.58
C PRO A 31 14.00 4.94 -5.62
N PRO A 32 13.98 5.87 -4.65
CA PRO A 32 13.05 5.95 -3.52
C PRO A 32 11.65 6.42 -3.95
N VAL A 33 10.62 5.85 -3.32
CA VAL A 33 9.22 6.26 -3.53
C VAL A 33 8.75 7.03 -2.31
N ASP A 34 8.32 8.27 -2.51
CA ASP A 34 7.77 9.08 -1.43
C ASP A 34 6.35 8.61 -1.05
N LEU A 35 5.97 8.80 0.22
CA LEU A 35 4.63 8.45 0.71
C LEU A 35 3.51 9.16 -0.06
N GLY A 36 3.77 10.37 -0.56
CA GLY A 36 2.86 11.10 -1.43
C GLY A 36 2.59 10.36 -2.74
N ASP A 37 3.66 10.02 -3.45
CA ASP A 37 3.59 9.30 -4.74
C ASP A 37 2.93 7.92 -4.57
N LEU A 38 3.27 7.23 -3.49
CA LEU A 38 2.65 5.96 -3.13
C LEU A 38 1.14 6.08 -2.91
N ALA A 39 0.72 7.14 -2.19
CA ALA A 39 -0.70 7.40 -1.96
C ALA A 39 -1.44 7.77 -3.25
N GLU A 40 -0.82 8.55 -4.13
CA GLU A 40 -1.39 8.90 -5.44
C GLU A 40 -1.55 7.68 -6.34
N TRP A 41 -0.51 6.86 -6.43
CA TRP A 41 -0.53 5.65 -7.25
C TRP A 41 -1.60 4.65 -6.79
N ILE A 42 -1.73 4.44 -5.48
CA ILE A 42 -2.75 3.55 -4.92
C ILE A 42 -4.14 4.15 -5.07
N ALA A 43 -4.32 5.45 -4.77
CA ALA A 43 -5.61 6.12 -4.92
C ALA A 43 -6.10 6.11 -6.37
N ALA A 44 -5.21 6.30 -7.34
CA ALA A 44 -5.52 6.22 -8.77
C ALA A 44 -6.11 4.84 -9.13
N ARG A 45 -5.48 3.75 -8.68
CA ARG A 45 -5.96 2.38 -8.93
C ARG A 45 -7.26 2.07 -8.19
N GLU A 46 -7.40 2.47 -6.92
CA GLU A 46 -8.62 2.25 -6.12
C GLU A 46 -9.86 2.95 -6.71
N ASN A 47 -9.66 4.11 -7.35
CA ASN A 47 -10.76 4.92 -7.88
C ASN A 47 -10.90 4.80 -9.40
N GLU A 48 -10.10 3.94 -10.05
CA GLU A 48 -10.05 3.78 -11.51
C GLU A 48 -9.84 5.12 -12.25
N LYS A 49 -8.91 5.93 -11.73
CA LYS A 49 -8.59 7.29 -12.21
C LYS A 49 -7.12 7.42 -12.55
N THR A 50 -6.80 8.40 -13.38
CA THR A 50 -5.42 8.90 -13.49
C THR A 50 -5.08 9.82 -12.30
N VAL A 51 -3.79 9.99 -12.00
CA VAL A 51 -3.35 10.87 -10.90
C VAL A 51 -3.89 12.31 -11.02
N PRO A 52 -3.90 12.95 -12.22
CA PRO A 52 -4.50 14.28 -12.38
C PRO A 52 -6.00 14.38 -12.09
N GLU A 53 -6.74 13.27 -12.17
CA GLU A 53 -8.18 13.20 -11.90
C GLU A 53 -8.52 12.97 -10.42
N LEU A 54 -7.50 12.71 -9.59
CA LEU A 54 -7.69 12.49 -8.16
C LEU A 54 -8.06 13.78 -7.44
N THR A 55 -9.08 13.67 -6.60
CA THR A 55 -9.39 14.70 -5.62
C THR A 55 -8.37 14.68 -4.48
N SER A 56 -8.18 15.83 -3.83
CA SER A 56 -7.33 15.91 -2.64
C SER A 56 -7.83 15.02 -1.51
N GLU A 57 -9.14 14.79 -1.40
CA GLU A 57 -9.71 13.90 -0.38
C GLU A 57 -9.40 12.42 -0.64
N GLU A 58 -9.48 11.97 -1.90
CA GLU A 58 -9.08 10.60 -2.30
C GLU A 58 -7.61 10.34 -1.95
N ARG A 59 -6.71 11.26 -2.34
CA ARG A 59 -5.28 11.18 -1.99
C ARG A 59 -5.06 11.16 -0.47
N ARG A 60 -5.70 12.09 0.26
CA ARG A 60 -5.55 12.26 1.72
C ARG A 60 -6.00 11.01 2.48
N ARG A 61 -7.08 10.36 2.04
CA ARG A 61 -7.60 9.13 2.65
C ARG A 61 -6.62 7.96 2.53
N VAL A 62 -6.00 7.79 1.36
CA VAL A 62 -4.98 6.75 1.17
C VAL A 62 -3.72 7.10 1.95
N TYR A 63 -3.21 8.32 1.81
CA TYR A 63 -2.03 8.80 2.54
C TYR A 63 -2.13 8.53 4.05
N SER A 64 -3.24 8.95 4.68
CA SER A 64 -3.43 8.80 6.12
C SER A 64 -3.48 7.33 6.52
N ALA A 65 -4.14 6.48 5.72
CA ALA A 65 -4.21 5.05 6.00
C ALA A 65 -2.85 4.35 5.85
N LEU A 66 -2.06 4.75 4.85
CA LEU A 66 -0.70 4.23 4.68
C LEU A 66 0.16 4.58 5.89
N GLN A 67 0.17 5.86 6.27
CA GLN A 67 0.96 6.38 7.38
C GLN A 67 0.59 5.78 8.74
N GLN A 68 -0.69 5.54 9.02
CA GLN A 68 -1.15 5.16 10.36
C GLN A 68 -1.21 3.66 10.60
N ARG A 69 -1.19 2.85 9.54
CA ARG A 69 -1.48 1.42 9.67
C ARG A 69 -0.70 0.58 8.70
N HIS A 70 -0.73 0.91 7.41
CA HIS A 70 -0.33 -0.07 6.42
C HIS A 70 1.18 -0.23 6.30
N LEU A 71 1.95 0.85 6.41
CA LEU A 71 3.40 0.78 6.37
C LEU A 71 3.96 0.09 7.61
N ASP A 72 3.52 0.48 8.81
CA ASP A 72 3.94 -0.15 10.07
C ASP A 72 3.72 -1.67 10.04
N HIS A 73 2.56 -2.15 9.55
CA HIS A 73 2.29 -3.58 9.47
C HIS A 73 3.15 -4.31 8.43
N LEU A 74 3.57 -3.63 7.35
CA LEU A 74 4.47 -4.23 6.35
C LEU A 74 5.90 -4.28 6.91
N GLU A 75 6.34 -3.22 7.59
CA GLU A 75 7.64 -3.14 8.26
C GLU A 75 7.77 -4.18 9.38
N GLU A 76 6.76 -4.32 10.24
CA GLU A 76 6.71 -5.36 11.29
C GLU A 76 6.80 -6.79 10.73
N ALA A 77 6.36 -6.98 9.48
CA ALA A 77 6.40 -8.25 8.79
C ALA A 77 7.66 -8.44 7.92
N ASP A 78 8.60 -7.49 7.94
CA ASP A 78 9.84 -7.48 7.15
C ASP A 78 9.57 -7.63 5.62
N ILE A 79 8.57 -6.90 5.13
CA ILE A 79 8.19 -6.81 3.70
C ILE A 79 8.57 -5.46 3.10
#